data_AF-A0A2D4FSB0-F1
#
_entry.id   AF-A0A2D4FSB0-F1
#
_cell.length_a   1.000
_cell.length_b   1.000
_cell.length_c   1.000
_cell.angle_alpha   90.00
_cell.angle_beta   90.00
_cell.angle_gamma   90.00
#
_symmetry.space_group_name_H-M   'P 1'
#
loop_
_entity.id
_entity.type
_entity.pdbx_description
1 polymer ?
#
loop_
_entity_poly.entity_id
_entity_poly.type
_entity_poly.pdbx_seq_one_letter_code
_entity_poly.pdbx_strand_id
1 'polypeptide(L)'
;AWIPSQRRPESKFILILDRRLDTWMSVKMALQKIATSFPGNLHLVMVLRPTGFFQRTFTDIGFRFSQEDFLLKLPVVMLSSVSELLTYIDEKQLTPEFGGTLEYCHSEWVVFRTAIESFALTVKETAQMLQSFGMELAETQLPDETYSIERILALRTEKYYQLKEDITAVTKEGKMLLCGLEEPDMEGLEEDKQQERSSDWETVHRLLTQLHEMETAFDGFWEKHQLKMEQYLQLWKFEQNFQELSKALEFLTT
;
A
#
# COMPACT_ATOMS: atom_id res chain seq x y z
N ALA A 1 14.38 3.82 8.57
CA ALA A 1 13.83 3.48 9.89
C ALA A 1 12.35 3.18 9.73
N TRP A 2 11.96 1.91 9.85
CA TRP A 2 10.57 1.46 9.78
C TRP A 2 9.92 1.64 11.15
N ILE A 3 8.75 2.28 11.19
CA ILE A 3 7.86 2.28 12.35
C ILE A 3 6.79 1.25 11.99
N PRO A 4 6.58 0.17 12.75
CA PRO A 4 5.57 -0.80 12.36
C PRO A 4 4.18 -0.20 12.41
N SER A 5 3.30 -0.80 11.62
CA SER A 5 1.87 -0.54 11.70
C SER A 5 1.35 -0.79 13.12
N GLN A 6 0.36 0.00 13.54
CA GLN A 6 -0.31 -0.02 14.86
C GLN A 6 -0.92 -1.38 15.28
N ARG A 7 -0.73 -2.46 14.51
CA ARG A 7 -1.33 -3.78 14.75
C ARG A 7 -0.66 -4.58 15.86
N ARG A 8 0.50 -4.13 16.41
CA ARG A 8 1.13 -4.74 17.59
C ARG A 8 1.53 -3.66 18.62
N PRO A 9 0.62 -3.27 19.53
CA PRO A 9 0.93 -2.32 20.61
C PRO A 9 2.05 -2.79 21.58
N GLU A 10 2.49 -4.05 21.50
CA GLU A 10 3.55 -4.66 22.32
C GLU A 10 4.94 -4.64 21.64
N SER A 11 5.03 -4.35 20.34
CA SER A 11 6.30 -4.42 19.61
C SER A 11 7.20 -3.24 19.97
N LYS A 12 8.32 -3.52 20.63
CA LYS A 12 9.37 -2.53 20.93
C LYS A 12 10.55 -2.71 19.96
N PHE A 13 11.17 -1.61 19.55
CA PHE A 13 12.27 -1.63 18.57
C PHE A 13 13.62 -1.43 19.22
N ILE A 14 14.65 -2.02 18.61
CA ILE A 14 16.04 -1.73 18.89
C ILE A 14 16.54 -0.79 17.80
N LEU A 15 17.25 0.26 18.20
CA LEU A 15 17.86 1.20 17.26
C LEU A 15 19.37 1.08 17.32
N ILE A 16 20.00 0.78 16.18
CA ILE A 16 21.45 0.85 16.03
C ILE A 16 21.81 2.24 15.53
N LEU A 17 22.61 2.95 16.31
CA LEU A 17 23.11 4.29 16.02
C LEU A 17 24.60 4.20 15.71
N ASP A 18 24.95 4.11 14.42
CA ASP A 18 26.35 4.11 14.00
C ASP A 18 26.92 5.54 14.00
N ARG A 19 27.88 5.80 14.89
CA ARG A 19 28.53 7.10 15.08
C ARG A 19 30.05 6.99 15.12
N ARG A 20 30.61 5.92 14.54
CA ARG A 20 32.06 5.66 14.54
C ARG A 20 32.89 6.80 13.95
N LEU A 21 32.33 7.52 12.98
CA LEU A 21 32.95 8.64 12.27
C LEU A 21 32.51 10.03 12.77
N ASP A 22 31.68 10.08 13.82
CA ASP A 22 31.04 11.30 14.31
C ASP A 22 31.71 11.86 15.58
N THR A 23 31.23 13.02 16.06
CA THR A 23 31.62 13.58 17.36
C THR A 23 30.67 13.11 18.48
N TRP A 24 31.16 13.13 19.72
CA TRP A 24 30.33 12.86 20.90
C TRP A 24 29.15 13.83 21.06
N MET A 25 29.30 15.07 20.63
CA MET A 25 28.21 16.05 20.64
C MET A 25 27.09 15.64 19.67
N SER A 26 27.45 15.09 18.50
CA SER A 26 26.50 14.53 17.53
C SER A 26 25.70 13.36 18.14
N VAL A 27 26.38 12.46 18.87
CA VAL A 27 25.73 11.35 19.60
C VAL A 27 24.71 11.88 20.61
N LYS A 28 25.08 12.85 21.45
CA LYS A 28 24.19 13.44 22.47
C LYS A 28 22.93 14.04 21.83
N MET A 29 23.11 14.84 20.77
CA MET A 29 22.00 15.46 20.04
C MET A 29 21.08 14.42 19.39
N ALA A 30 21.64 13.34 18.83
CA ALA A 30 20.87 12.27 18.23
C ALA A 30 20.02 11.53 19.28
N LEU A 31 20.58 11.18 20.44
CA LEU A 31 19.85 10.50 21.51
C LEU A 31 18.73 11.37 22.09
N GLN A 32 18.96 12.67 22.27
CA GLN A 32 17.91 13.62 22.69
C GLN A 32 16.75 13.65 21.69
N LYS A 33 17.06 13.77 20.39
CA LYS A 33 16.04 13.72 19.34
C LYS A 33 15.26 12.41 19.36
N ILE A 34 15.96 11.27 19.38
CA ILE A 34 15.35 9.95 19.43
C ILE A 34 14.36 9.85 20.60
N ALA A 35 14.76 10.26 21.79
CA ALA A 35 13.90 10.10 22.95
C ALA A 35 12.72 11.09 22.99
N THR A 36 12.84 12.27 22.36
CA THR A 36 11.68 13.16 22.13
C THR A 36 10.75 12.68 21.02
N SER A 37 11.27 11.97 20.01
CA SER A 37 10.50 11.49 18.86
C SER A 37 9.82 10.14 19.10
N PHE A 38 10.32 9.32 20.01
CA PHE A 38 9.85 7.95 20.25
C PHE A 38 9.52 7.68 21.73
N PRO A 39 8.47 8.31 22.30
CA PRO A 39 8.21 8.25 23.74
C PRO A 39 7.69 6.90 24.29
N GLY A 40 7.33 5.92 23.44
CA GLY A 40 6.62 4.71 23.89
C GLY A 40 7.14 3.34 23.39
N ASN A 41 7.72 3.27 22.19
CA ASN A 41 7.96 1.97 21.53
C ASN A 41 9.45 1.62 21.35
N LEU A 42 10.36 2.37 21.97
CA LEU A 42 11.79 2.14 21.83
C LEU A 42 12.29 1.31 23.03
N HIS A 43 12.80 0.10 22.74
CA HIS A 43 13.31 -0.80 23.76
C HIS A 43 14.71 -0.41 24.22
N LEU A 44 15.59 -0.16 23.25
CA LEU A 44 17.02 -0.04 23.45
C LEU A 44 17.66 0.71 22.28
N VAL A 45 18.61 1.58 22.58
CA VAL A 45 19.52 2.16 21.57
C VAL A 45 20.92 1.59 21.77
N MET A 46 21.45 0.96 20.73
CA MET A 46 22.85 0.50 20.68
C MET A 46 23.66 1.51 19.89
N VAL A 47 24.68 2.10 20.50
CA VAL A 47 25.50 3.14 19.88
C VAL A 47 26.89 2.58 19.58
N LEU A 48 27.25 2.51 18.29
CA LEU A 48 28.65 2.27 17.90
C LEU A 48 29.40 3.59 18.07
N ARG A 49 30.22 3.66 19.13
CA ARG A 49 30.81 4.92 19.58
C ARG A 49 31.90 5.46 18.63
N PRO A 50 32.12 6.79 18.59
CA PRO A 50 33.22 7.40 17.87
C PRO A 50 34.59 6.74 18.16
N THR A 51 35.35 6.40 17.11
CA THR A 51 36.66 5.75 17.24
C THR A 51 37.79 6.77 17.00
N GLY A 52 38.15 7.55 18.03
CA GLY A 52 39.27 8.49 17.99
C GLY A 52 40.29 8.27 19.13
N PHE A 53 41.59 8.31 18.82
CA PHE A 53 42.68 8.00 19.77
C PHE A 53 42.72 8.93 21.00
N PHE A 54 42.28 10.19 20.88
CA PHE A 54 42.17 11.13 22.01
C PHE A 54 40.87 11.01 22.83
N GLN A 55 39.91 10.19 22.42
CA GLN A 55 38.64 10.03 23.13
C GLN A 55 38.62 8.84 24.10
N ARG A 56 39.59 7.91 24.01
CA ARG A 56 39.68 6.74 24.91
C ARG A 56 39.91 7.13 26.38
N THR A 57 40.62 8.22 26.66
CA THR A 57 40.89 8.66 28.04
C THR A 57 39.80 9.58 28.61
N PHE A 58 39.03 10.26 27.75
CA PHE A 58 37.93 11.14 28.15
C PHE A 58 36.59 10.42 28.28
N THR A 59 36.46 9.19 27.77
CA THR A 59 35.21 8.42 27.83
C THR A 59 34.90 7.86 29.21
N ASP A 60 35.90 7.55 30.04
CA ASP A 60 35.67 7.09 31.42
C ASP A 60 35.37 8.25 32.41
N ILE A 61 35.77 9.48 32.06
CA ILE A 61 35.72 10.65 32.98
C ILE A 61 34.66 11.67 32.55
N GLY A 62 34.47 11.91 31.25
CA GLY A 62 33.55 12.91 30.71
C GLY A 62 32.18 12.37 30.27
N PHE A 63 32.03 11.04 30.20
CA PHE A 63 30.75 10.37 29.90
C PHE A 63 30.09 9.77 31.15
N ARG A 64 30.40 10.32 32.32
CA ARG A 64 29.43 10.33 33.43
C ARG A 64 28.27 11.20 32.97
N PHE A 65 27.32 10.61 32.25
CA PHE A 65 25.98 11.17 32.14
C PHE A 65 25.58 11.61 33.55
N SER A 66 25.43 12.90 33.79
CA SER A 66 24.88 13.34 35.06
C SER A 66 23.50 12.68 35.18
N GLN A 67 23.20 12.14 36.35
CA GLN A 67 21.87 11.63 36.67
C GLN A 67 20.75 12.67 36.50
N GLU A 68 21.10 13.92 36.19
CA GLU A 68 20.18 15.04 36.00
C GLU A 68 19.77 15.22 34.52
N ASP A 69 20.58 14.75 33.55
CA ASP A 69 20.22 14.69 32.12
C ASP A 69 19.29 13.47 31.81
N PHE A 70 18.92 12.67 32.83
CA PHE A 70 18.13 11.43 32.79
C PHE A 70 16.61 11.66 32.55
N LEU A 71 16.25 12.67 31.76
CA LEU A 71 14.86 12.87 31.32
C LEU A 71 14.40 11.82 30.31
N LEU A 72 15.29 10.91 29.89
CA LEU A 72 15.01 9.85 28.95
C LEU A 72 15.05 8.52 29.72
N LYS A 73 13.89 7.89 29.96
CA LYS A 73 13.77 6.50 30.44
C LYS A 73 14.27 5.47 29.42
N LEU A 74 15.13 5.88 28.48
CA LEU A 74 15.52 5.14 27.31
C LEU A 74 16.81 4.37 27.59
N PRO A 75 16.81 3.03 27.58
CA PRO A 75 18.02 2.24 27.71
C PRO A 75 18.99 2.50 26.55
N VAL A 76 20.25 2.77 26.86
CA VAL A 76 21.32 2.97 25.87
C VAL A 76 22.51 2.08 26.21
N VAL A 77 23.03 1.36 25.23
CA VAL A 77 24.26 0.56 25.32
C VAL A 77 25.31 1.14 24.39
N MET A 78 26.52 1.37 24.91
CA MET A 78 27.65 1.87 24.13
C MET A 78 28.54 0.71 23.71
N LEU A 79 28.70 0.52 22.41
CA LEU A 79 29.46 -0.58 21.81
C LEU A 79 30.80 -0.07 21.30
N SER A 80 31.87 -0.84 21.53
CA SER A 80 33.23 -0.47 21.08
C SER A 80 33.56 -0.99 19.69
N SER A 81 32.80 -1.98 19.21
CA SER A 81 32.99 -2.59 17.90
C SER A 81 31.68 -3.13 17.34
N VAL A 82 31.66 -3.36 16.03
CA VAL A 82 30.53 -3.99 15.34
C VAL A 82 30.30 -5.42 15.85
N SER A 83 31.35 -6.17 16.18
CA SER A 83 31.23 -7.54 16.70
C SER A 83 30.44 -7.64 18.01
N GLU A 84 30.39 -6.57 18.80
CA GLU A 84 29.56 -6.57 20.02
C GLU A 84 28.05 -6.56 19.71
N LEU A 85 27.62 -6.08 18.53
CA LEU A 85 26.21 -6.15 18.11
C LEU A 85 25.68 -7.59 18.09
N LEU A 86 26.54 -8.55 17.68
CA LEU A 86 26.19 -9.97 17.60
C LEU A 86 25.96 -10.63 18.96
N THR A 87 26.28 -9.95 20.07
CA THR A 87 25.91 -10.42 21.42
C THR A 87 24.46 -10.12 21.77
N TYR A 88 23.80 -9.24 20.98
CA TYR A 88 22.43 -8.80 21.20
C TYR A 88 21.48 -9.14 20.05
N ILE A 89 21.99 -9.18 18.82
CA ILE A 89 21.19 -9.32 17.60
C ILE A 89 21.76 -10.49 16.81
N ASP A 90 20.87 -11.36 16.33
CA ASP A 90 21.23 -12.49 15.46
C ASP A 90 21.90 -11.97 14.17
N GLU A 91 22.93 -12.67 13.69
CA GLU A 91 23.64 -12.32 12.46
C GLU A 91 22.71 -12.18 11.26
N LYS A 92 21.63 -12.97 11.21
CA LYS A 92 20.64 -12.95 10.11
C LYS A 92 19.79 -11.70 10.08
N GLN A 93 19.81 -10.90 11.15
CA GLN A 93 19.04 -9.65 11.26
C GLN A 93 19.91 -8.40 11.09
N LEU A 94 21.21 -8.58 10.87
CA LEU A 94 22.17 -7.50 10.65
C LEU A 94 22.66 -7.51 9.20
N THR A 95 22.82 -6.33 8.62
CA THR A 95 23.39 -6.18 7.29
C THR A 95 24.92 -6.38 7.32
N PRO A 96 25.57 -6.68 6.17
CA PRO A 96 27.01 -6.98 6.14
C PRO A 96 27.91 -5.88 6.73
N GLU A 97 27.53 -4.60 6.62
CA GLU A 97 28.25 -3.49 7.23
C GLU A 97 28.24 -3.50 8.77
N PHE A 98 27.31 -4.25 9.37
CA PHE A 98 27.22 -4.54 10.80
C PHE A 98 27.61 -5.98 11.16
N GLY A 99 28.27 -6.69 10.24
CA GLY A 99 28.81 -8.03 10.49
C GLY A 99 27.77 -9.16 10.48
N GLY A 100 26.60 -8.93 9.88
CA GLY A 100 25.59 -9.96 9.68
C GLY A 100 25.46 -10.46 8.24
N THR A 101 24.38 -11.18 7.97
CA THR A 101 24.10 -11.85 6.69
C THR A 101 22.81 -11.37 6.01
N LEU A 102 22.15 -10.33 6.54
CA LEU A 102 20.93 -9.78 5.96
C LEU A 102 21.27 -8.97 4.70
N GLU A 103 20.92 -9.50 3.54
CA GLU A 103 21.00 -8.75 2.29
C GLU A 103 19.94 -7.64 2.29
N TYR A 104 20.38 -6.38 2.38
CA TYR A 104 19.52 -5.21 2.35
C TYR A 104 20.03 -4.18 1.34
N CYS A 105 19.16 -3.79 0.42
CA CYS A 105 19.43 -2.74 -0.53
C CYS A 105 18.44 -1.58 -0.32
N HIS A 106 18.93 -0.45 0.19
CA HIS A 106 18.08 0.70 0.50
C HIS A 106 17.34 1.23 -0.74
N SER A 107 18.02 1.29 -1.88
CA SER A 107 17.42 1.75 -3.13
C SER A 107 16.31 0.82 -3.61
N GLU A 108 16.50 -0.50 -3.53
CA GLU A 108 15.45 -1.47 -3.87
C GLU A 108 14.27 -1.35 -2.93
N TRP A 109 14.52 -1.23 -1.62
CA TRP A 109 13.46 -1.02 -0.64
C TRP A 109 12.64 0.25 -0.94
N VAL A 110 13.30 1.37 -1.27
CA VAL A 110 12.61 2.63 -1.63
C VAL A 110 11.77 2.44 -2.91
N VAL A 111 12.33 1.82 -3.95
CA VAL A 111 11.60 1.55 -5.20
C VAL A 111 10.37 0.70 -4.92
N PHE A 112 10.54 -0.38 -4.14
CA PHE A 112 9.47 -1.30 -3.82
C PHE A 112 8.35 -0.62 -3.02
N ARG A 113 8.71 0.13 -1.97
CA ARG A 113 7.76 0.92 -1.17
C ARG A 113 7.00 1.94 -2.00
N THR A 114 7.70 2.65 -2.88
CA THR A 114 7.08 3.63 -3.79
C THR A 114 6.09 2.95 -4.73
N ALA A 115 6.42 1.76 -5.23
CA ALA A 115 5.54 1.00 -6.11
C ALA A 115 4.26 0.53 -5.41
N ILE A 116 4.33 0.09 -4.14
CA ILE A 116 3.14 -0.24 -3.34
C ILE A 116 2.25 1.00 -3.14
N GLU A 117 2.85 2.14 -2.83
CA GLU A 117 2.12 3.40 -2.61
C GLU A 117 1.44 3.88 -3.90
N SER A 118 2.14 3.78 -5.03
CA SER A 118 1.59 4.04 -6.36
C SER A 118 0.41 3.13 -6.66
N PHE A 119 0.56 1.82 -6.46
CA PHE A 119 -0.51 0.86 -6.68
C PHE A 119 -1.75 1.15 -5.82
N ALA A 120 -1.55 1.51 -4.55
CA ALA A 120 -2.66 1.90 -3.67
C ALA A 120 -3.41 3.13 -4.17
N LEU A 121 -2.70 4.12 -4.74
CA LEU A 121 -3.31 5.28 -5.38
C LEU A 121 -4.10 4.87 -6.62
N THR A 122 -3.53 4.03 -7.48
CA THR A 122 -4.20 3.55 -8.69
C THR A 122 -5.48 2.78 -8.36
N VAL A 123 -5.48 1.88 -7.37
CA VAL A 123 -6.69 1.18 -6.91
C VAL A 123 -7.77 2.16 -6.45
N LYS A 124 -7.39 3.23 -5.74
CA LYS A 124 -8.31 4.29 -5.32
C LYS A 124 -8.87 5.08 -6.51
N GLU A 125 -8.05 5.41 -7.49
CA GLU A 125 -8.48 6.11 -8.71
C GLU A 125 -9.45 5.25 -9.53
N THR A 126 -9.17 3.96 -9.70
CA THR A 126 -10.10 3.00 -10.31
C THR A 126 -11.44 2.99 -9.60
N ALA A 127 -11.44 3.05 -8.26
CA ALA A 127 -12.68 3.12 -7.49
C ALA A 127 -13.49 4.38 -7.77
N GLN A 128 -12.83 5.52 -7.88
CA GLN A 128 -13.48 6.77 -8.21
C GLN A 128 -14.04 6.77 -9.63
N MET A 129 -13.33 6.18 -10.60
CA MET A 129 -13.81 6.04 -11.97
C MET A 129 -15.07 5.17 -12.05
N LEU A 130 -15.08 4.01 -11.37
CA LEU A 130 -16.25 3.13 -11.31
C LEU A 130 -17.44 3.79 -10.62
N GLN A 131 -17.22 4.50 -9.51
CA GLN A 131 -18.28 5.25 -8.84
C GLN A 131 -18.85 6.36 -9.72
N SER A 132 -18.00 7.14 -10.38
CA SER A 132 -18.43 8.22 -11.27
C SER A 132 -19.24 7.68 -12.44
N PHE A 133 -18.80 6.57 -13.06
CA PHE A 133 -19.53 5.95 -14.14
C PHE A 133 -20.85 5.32 -13.66
N GLY A 134 -20.86 4.67 -12.50
CA GLY A 134 -22.09 4.15 -11.90
C GLY A 134 -23.13 5.24 -11.62
N MET A 135 -22.69 6.41 -11.16
CA MET A 135 -23.55 7.58 -10.95
C MET A 135 -24.12 8.11 -12.27
N GLU A 136 -23.28 8.26 -13.30
CA GLU A 136 -23.70 8.65 -14.65
C GLU A 136 -24.82 7.72 -15.16
N LEU A 137 -24.65 6.40 -14.98
CA LEU A 137 -25.64 5.40 -15.39
C LEU A 137 -26.95 5.49 -14.58
N ALA A 138 -26.87 5.82 -13.29
CA ALA A 138 -28.04 5.90 -12.42
C ALA A 138 -28.89 7.17 -12.64
N GLU A 139 -28.24 8.31 -12.93
CA GLU A 139 -28.90 9.62 -13.00
C GLU A 139 -29.39 10.01 -14.40
N THR A 140 -28.96 9.29 -15.45
CA THR A 140 -29.27 9.73 -16.81
C THR A 140 -30.74 9.53 -17.17
N GLN A 141 -31.36 10.62 -17.61
CA GLN A 141 -32.60 10.58 -18.38
C GLN A 141 -32.30 10.24 -19.84
N LEU A 142 -33.03 9.29 -20.41
CA LEU A 142 -32.89 8.92 -21.81
C LEU A 142 -33.63 9.94 -22.70
N PRO A 143 -33.08 10.27 -23.88
CA PRO A 143 -33.75 11.14 -24.85
C PRO A 143 -34.94 10.43 -25.50
N ASP A 144 -35.85 11.20 -26.10
CA ASP A 144 -37.07 10.68 -26.75
C ASP A 144 -36.82 10.06 -28.15
N GLU A 145 -35.62 10.19 -28.73
CA GLU A 145 -35.30 9.74 -30.10
C GLU A 145 -34.55 8.38 -30.10
N THR A 146 -35.03 7.39 -30.88
CA THR A 146 -34.43 6.02 -30.93
C THR A 146 -32.95 6.01 -31.19
N TYR A 147 -32.52 6.74 -32.23
CA TYR A 147 -31.14 6.71 -32.70
C TYR A 147 -30.20 7.33 -31.66
N SER A 148 -30.71 8.30 -30.90
CA SER A 148 -30.00 8.90 -29.77
C SER A 148 -29.85 7.92 -28.60
N ILE A 149 -30.91 7.16 -28.27
CA ILE A 149 -30.87 6.13 -27.23
C ILE A 149 -29.87 5.02 -27.59
N GLU A 150 -29.97 4.42 -28.78
CA GLU A 150 -29.09 3.33 -29.21
C GLU A 150 -27.61 3.76 -29.20
N ARG A 151 -27.33 4.99 -29.66
CA ARG A 151 -25.97 5.55 -29.62
C ARG A 151 -25.46 5.74 -28.18
N ILE A 152 -26.28 6.25 -27.27
CA ILE A 152 -25.90 6.43 -25.85
C ILE A 152 -25.57 5.08 -25.21
N LEU A 153 -26.40 4.05 -25.46
CA LEU A 153 -26.16 2.71 -24.94
C LEU A 153 -24.87 2.08 -25.49
N ALA A 154 -24.59 2.28 -26.79
CA ALA A 154 -23.34 1.83 -27.40
C ALA A 154 -22.10 2.49 -26.74
N LEU A 155 -22.10 3.81 -26.58
CA LEU A 155 -21.00 4.56 -25.93
C LEU A 155 -20.76 4.11 -24.48
N ARG A 156 -21.83 3.82 -23.73
CA ARG A 156 -21.73 3.32 -22.36
C ARG A 156 -21.15 1.92 -22.31
N THR A 157 -21.55 1.07 -23.23
CA THR A 157 -21.04 -0.30 -23.35
C THR A 157 -19.55 -0.28 -23.67
N GLU A 158 -19.13 0.59 -24.58
CA GLU A 158 -17.70 0.82 -24.88
C GLU A 158 -16.93 1.28 -23.63
N LYS A 159 -17.45 2.28 -22.91
CA LYS A 159 -16.83 2.79 -21.67
C LYS A 159 -16.74 1.72 -20.57
N TYR A 160 -17.74 0.85 -20.45
CA TYR A 160 -17.71 -0.30 -19.55
C TYR A 160 -16.53 -1.24 -19.88
N TYR A 161 -16.37 -1.63 -21.15
CA TYR A 161 -15.27 -2.51 -21.54
C TYR A 161 -13.90 -1.86 -21.38
N GLN A 162 -13.78 -0.56 -21.63
CA GLN A 162 -12.55 0.18 -21.36
C GLN A 162 -12.17 0.10 -19.87
N LEU A 163 -13.13 0.32 -18.97
CA LEU A 163 -12.89 0.21 -17.52
C LEU A 163 -12.48 -1.21 -17.11
N LYS A 164 -13.00 -2.26 -17.77
CA LYS A 164 -12.58 -3.65 -17.53
C LYS A 164 -11.14 -3.91 -17.95
N GLU A 165 -10.71 -3.33 -19.08
CA GLU A 165 -9.31 -3.40 -19.51
C GLU A 165 -8.40 -2.69 -18.51
N ASP A 166 -8.80 -1.51 -18.03
CA ASP A 166 -8.05 -0.75 -17.04
C ASP A 166 -7.90 -1.54 -15.73
N ILE A 167 -8.99 -2.11 -15.20
CA ILE A 167 -8.95 -2.99 -14.00
C ILE A 167 -8.03 -4.19 -14.22
N THR A 168 -8.06 -4.78 -15.41
CA THR A 168 -7.19 -5.91 -15.76
C THR A 168 -5.71 -5.49 -15.74
N ALA A 169 -5.38 -4.29 -16.23
CA ALA A 169 -4.03 -3.75 -16.18
C ALA A 169 -3.57 -3.52 -14.74
N VAL A 170 -4.39 -2.88 -13.91
CA VAL A 170 -4.10 -2.65 -12.48
C VAL A 170 -3.95 -3.96 -11.72
N THR A 171 -4.77 -4.96 -12.03
CA THR A 171 -4.66 -6.31 -11.44
C THR A 171 -3.32 -6.97 -11.80
N LYS A 172 -2.84 -6.82 -13.03
CA LYS A 172 -1.52 -7.32 -13.44
C LYS A 172 -0.40 -6.63 -12.68
N GLU A 173 -0.48 -5.31 -12.51
CA GLU A 173 0.48 -4.54 -11.70
C GLU A 173 0.57 -5.07 -10.27
N GLY A 174 -0.59 -5.23 -9.59
CA GLY A 174 -0.61 -5.75 -8.22
C GLY A 174 -0.06 -7.17 -8.11
N LYS A 175 -0.31 -8.04 -9.10
CA LYS A 175 0.27 -9.39 -9.14
C LYS A 175 1.79 -9.37 -9.31
N MET A 176 2.32 -8.48 -10.16
CA MET A 176 3.76 -8.29 -10.31
C MET A 176 4.42 -7.82 -9.01
N LEU A 177 3.75 -6.94 -8.25
CA LEU A 177 4.21 -6.52 -6.92
C LEU A 177 4.24 -7.67 -5.92
N LEU A 178 3.25 -8.56 -5.93
CA LEU A 178 3.26 -9.75 -5.08
C LEU A 178 4.42 -10.69 -5.42
N CYS A 179 4.66 -10.94 -6.71
CA CYS A 179 5.80 -11.76 -7.15
C CYS A 179 7.15 -11.16 -6.72
N GLY A 180 7.27 -9.83 -6.66
CA GLY A 180 8.47 -9.17 -6.15
C GLY A 180 8.66 -9.26 -4.63
N LEU A 181 7.61 -9.63 -3.89
CA LEU A 181 7.63 -9.82 -2.42
C LEU A 181 7.80 -11.27 -2.00
N GLU A 182 7.59 -12.22 -2.92
CA GLU A 182 7.79 -13.63 -2.67
C GLU A 182 9.29 -13.91 -2.70
N GLU A 183 9.84 -14.38 -1.58
CA GLU A 183 11.20 -14.91 -1.55
C GLU A 183 11.25 -16.17 -2.43
N PRO A 184 12.32 -16.37 -3.24
CA PRO A 184 12.45 -17.58 -4.02
C PRO A 184 12.40 -18.79 -3.09
N ASP A 185 11.45 -19.69 -3.36
CA ASP A 185 11.22 -20.89 -2.56
C ASP A 185 12.53 -21.65 -2.33
N MET A 186 13.03 -21.59 -1.10
CA MET A 186 13.79 -22.71 -0.56
C MET A 186 12.79 -23.86 -0.43
N GLU A 187 12.88 -24.79 -1.38
CA GLU A 187 12.11 -26.04 -1.42
C GLU A 187 12.25 -26.77 -0.08
N GLY A 188 11.12 -26.98 0.61
CA GLY A 188 11.03 -27.83 1.79
C GLY A 188 10.83 -27.07 3.10
N LEU A 189 9.56 -26.80 3.44
CA LEU A 189 8.95 -26.75 4.78
C LEU A 189 7.62 -25.98 4.63
N GLU A 190 6.58 -26.67 4.18
CA GLU A 190 5.28 -26.08 3.82
C GLU A 190 4.39 -25.67 4.99
N GLU A 191 4.71 -26.03 6.24
CA GLU A 191 3.78 -25.84 7.36
C GLU A 191 4.05 -24.59 8.22
N ASP A 192 5.20 -23.92 8.09
CA ASP A 192 5.55 -22.71 8.88
C ASP A 192 5.57 -21.41 8.05
N LYS A 193 5.47 -21.50 6.71
CA LYS A 193 5.52 -20.35 5.78
C LYS A 193 4.29 -19.43 5.83
N GLN A 194 3.20 -19.85 6.46
CA GLN A 194 2.02 -19.00 6.67
C GLN A 194 2.23 -17.94 7.78
N GLN A 195 3.27 -18.08 8.61
CA GLN A 195 3.44 -17.28 9.82
C GLN A 195 4.18 -15.93 9.59
N GLU A 196 4.92 -15.75 8.49
CA GLU A 196 5.74 -14.53 8.25
C GLU A 196 5.58 -13.94 6.84
N ARG A 197 4.34 -13.82 6.34
CA ARG A 197 4.13 -12.92 5.19
C ARG A 197 4.39 -11.47 5.62
N SER A 198 5.26 -10.78 4.88
CA SER A 198 5.57 -9.37 5.15
C SER A 198 4.29 -8.52 5.18
N SER A 199 4.24 -7.54 6.08
CA SER A 199 3.14 -6.57 6.16
C SER A 199 2.85 -5.87 4.82
N ASP A 200 3.87 -5.77 3.96
CA ASP A 200 3.75 -5.21 2.62
C ASP A 200 3.00 -6.17 1.68
N TRP A 201 3.27 -7.48 1.77
CA TRP A 201 2.54 -8.51 1.02
C TRP A 201 1.06 -8.52 1.37
N GLU A 202 0.74 -8.46 2.68
CA GLU A 202 -0.66 -8.37 3.14
C GLU A 202 -1.35 -7.12 2.61
N THR A 203 -0.62 -6.00 2.51
CA THR A 203 -1.17 -4.74 2.02
C THR A 203 -1.52 -4.82 0.54
N VAL A 204 -0.61 -5.31 -0.29
CA VAL A 204 -0.84 -5.48 -1.74
C VAL A 204 -1.96 -6.50 -1.98
N HIS A 205 -1.93 -7.63 -1.27
CA HIS A 205 -2.98 -8.65 -1.38
C HIS A 205 -4.37 -8.10 -1.05
N ARG A 206 -4.48 -7.36 0.06
CA ARG A 206 -5.74 -6.71 0.45
C ARG A 206 -6.23 -5.71 -0.60
N LEU A 207 -5.34 -4.93 -1.19
CA LEU A 207 -5.70 -3.97 -2.25
C LEU A 207 -6.21 -4.69 -3.51
N LEU A 208 -5.60 -5.81 -3.89
CA LEU A 208 -6.09 -6.67 -4.98
C LEU A 208 -7.47 -7.25 -4.67
N THR A 209 -7.71 -7.72 -3.44
CA THR A 209 -9.04 -8.18 -3.02
C THR A 209 -10.07 -7.07 -3.16
N GLN A 210 -9.76 -5.86 -2.69
CA GLN A 210 -10.66 -4.71 -2.79
C GLN A 210 -10.96 -4.32 -4.24
N LEU A 211 -9.96 -4.36 -5.13
CA LEU A 211 -10.14 -4.11 -6.55
C LEU A 211 -11.10 -5.14 -7.19
N HIS A 212 -10.93 -6.42 -6.85
CA HIS A 212 -11.79 -7.49 -7.37
C HIS A 212 -13.23 -7.42 -6.85
N GLU A 213 -13.41 -7.13 -5.55
CA GLU A 213 -14.75 -6.94 -4.97
C GLU A 213 -15.49 -5.77 -5.64
N MET A 214 -14.77 -4.69 -5.91
CA MET A 214 -15.30 -3.51 -6.56
C MET A 214 -15.68 -3.78 -8.03
N GLU A 215 -14.82 -4.49 -8.77
CA GLU A 215 -15.12 -4.96 -10.12
C GLU A 215 -16.39 -5.83 -10.12
N THR A 216 -16.47 -6.82 -9.24
CA THR A 216 -17.62 -7.73 -9.12
C THR A 216 -18.90 -6.99 -8.80
N ALA A 217 -18.84 -6.03 -7.86
CA ALA A 217 -19.99 -5.20 -7.51
C ALA A 217 -20.45 -4.34 -8.70
N PHE A 218 -19.51 -3.80 -9.46
CA PHE A 218 -19.81 -2.98 -10.64
C PHE A 218 -20.38 -3.80 -11.78
N ASP A 219 -19.84 -4.99 -12.06
CA ASP A 219 -20.37 -5.93 -13.05
C ASP A 219 -21.84 -6.27 -12.75
N GLY A 220 -22.15 -6.59 -11.49
CA GLY A 220 -23.53 -6.89 -11.07
C GLY A 220 -24.48 -5.68 -11.15
N PHE A 221 -23.97 -4.46 -10.99
CA PHE A 221 -24.75 -3.24 -11.26
C PHE A 221 -24.97 -3.04 -12.77
N TRP A 222 -23.93 -3.21 -13.57
CA TRP A 222 -23.94 -3.04 -15.02
C TRP A 222 -24.91 -4.00 -15.70
N GLU A 223 -24.89 -5.29 -15.35
CA GLU A 223 -25.82 -6.29 -15.91
C GLU A 223 -27.29 -5.90 -15.70
N LYS A 224 -27.63 -5.45 -14.48
CA LYS A 224 -28.98 -4.99 -14.16
C LYS A 224 -29.34 -3.71 -14.91
N HIS A 225 -28.39 -2.78 -15.01
CA HIS A 225 -28.58 -1.54 -15.77
C HIS A 225 -28.84 -1.85 -17.25
N GLN A 226 -28.00 -2.69 -17.85
CA GLN A 226 -28.09 -3.06 -19.26
C GLN A 226 -29.42 -3.75 -19.57
N LEU A 227 -29.84 -4.72 -18.76
CA LEU A 227 -31.14 -5.38 -18.91
C LEU A 227 -32.30 -4.37 -18.85
N LYS A 228 -32.25 -3.42 -17.90
CA LYS A 228 -33.26 -2.36 -17.80
C LYS A 228 -33.30 -1.49 -19.05
N MET A 229 -32.14 -1.14 -19.61
CA MET A 229 -32.04 -0.33 -20.82
C MET A 229 -32.56 -1.07 -22.06
N GLU A 230 -32.29 -2.37 -22.18
CA GLU A 230 -32.80 -3.22 -23.26
C GLU A 230 -34.33 -3.31 -23.20
N GLN A 231 -34.90 -3.51 -22.00
CA GLN A 231 -36.35 -3.52 -21.80
C GLN A 231 -36.98 -2.17 -22.15
N TYR A 232 -36.34 -1.07 -21.76
CA TYR A 232 -36.80 0.29 -22.13
C TYR A 232 -36.81 0.48 -23.64
N LEU A 233 -35.73 0.08 -24.33
CA LEU A 233 -35.64 0.20 -25.79
C LEU A 233 -36.70 -0.64 -26.51
N GLN A 234 -36.98 -1.85 -26.01
CA GLN A 234 -38.05 -2.69 -26.55
C GLN A 234 -39.43 -2.05 -26.37
N LEU A 235 -39.73 -1.52 -25.18
CA LEU A 235 -40.99 -0.83 -24.90
C LEU A 235 -41.16 0.40 -25.80
N TRP A 236 -40.12 1.22 -25.90
CA TRP A 236 -40.14 2.44 -26.70
C TRP A 236 -40.37 2.12 -28.19
N LYS A 237 -39.70 1.08 -28.74
CA LYS A 237 -39.93 0.62 -30.12
C LYS A 237 -41.36 0.13 -30.33
N PHE A 238 -41.93 -0.57 -29.35
CA PHE A 238 -43.33 -0.99 -29.40
C PHE A 238 -44.29 0.21 -29.44
N GLU A 239 -44.07 1.22 -28.59
CA GLU A 239 -44.90 2.43 -28.53
C GLU A 239 -44.88 3.22 -29.84
N GLN A 240 -43.70 3.38 -30.46
CA GLN A 240 -43.60 4.01 -31.78
C GLN A 240 -44.37 3.24 -32.85
N ASN A 241 -44.16 1.93 -32.95
CA ASN A 241 -44.85 1.09 -33.91
C ASN A 241 -46.37 1.17 -33.72
N PHE A 242 -46.84 1.18 -32.47
CA PHE A 242 -48.25 1.33 -32.15
C PHE A 242 -48.80 2.69 -32.59
N GLN A 243 -48.06 3.78 -32.37
CA GLN A 243 -48.45 5.12 -32.82
C GLN A 243 -48.50 5.23 -34.35
N GLU A 244 -47.54 4.64 -35.06
CA GLU A 244 -47.53 4.61 -36.53
C GLU A 244 -48.73 3.84 -37.08
N LEU A 245 -49.01 2.65 -36.52
CA LEU A 245 -50.17 1.85 -36.88
C LEU A 245 -51.49 2.59 -36.61
N SER A 246 -51.60 3.26 -35.47
CA SER A 246 -52.80 4.01 -35.10
C SER A 246 -53.07 5.15 -36.09
N LYS A 247 -52.04 5.93 -36.44
CA LYS A 247 -52.14 7.01 -37.44
C LYS A 247 -52.52 6.48 -38.83
N ALA A 248 -51.95 5.35 -39.24
CA ALA A 248 -52.28 4.72 -40.51
C ALA A 248 -53.73 4.25 -40.55
N LEU A 249 -54.24 3.70 -39.43
CA LEU A 249 -55.61 3.22 -39.31
C LEU A 249 -56.61 4.38 -39.32
N GLU A 250 -56.32 5.47 -38.60
CA GLU A 250 -57.10 6.71 -38.65
C GLU A 250 -57.22 7.26 -40.08
N PHE A 251 -56.12 7.29 -40.82
CA PHE A 251 -56.10 7.73 -42.22
C PHE A 251 -56.95 6.85 -43.14
N LEU A 252 -57.02 5.54 -42.91
CA LEU A 252 -57.85 4.62 -43.69
C LEU A 252 -59.34 4.71 -43.34
N THR A 253 -59.66 5.19 -42.14
CA THR A 253 -61.05 5.34 -41.65
C THR A 253 -61.66 6.72 -41.88
N THR A 254 -60.88 7.68 -42.39
CA THR A 254 -61.31 9.06 -42.70
C THR A 254 -61.46 9.24 -44.21
#